data_AF-A0A7G7WN90-F1
#
_entry.id   AF-A0A7G7WN90-F1
#
_cell.length_a   1.000
_cell.length_b   1.000
_cell.length_c   1.000
_cell.angle_alpha   90.00
_cell.angle_beta   90.00
_cell.angle_gamma   90.00
#
_symmetry.space_group_name_H-M   'P 1'
#
loop_
_entity.id
_entity.type
_entity.pdbx_description
1 polymer ?
#
loop_
_entity_poly.entity_id
_entity_poly.type
_entity_poly.pdbx_seq_one_letter_code
_entity_poly.pdbx_strand_id
1 'polypeptide(L)'
;MKKIVKSSVVTSIALLLLSNTVDAAQHITPVSEKKVDDKITLYKTTATSDSDKLKISQILTFNFIKDKSYDKDTLILKAAGNIYSGYTKPNPKDTISSQFYWGSKYNISINSDSNDSVNVVNYAPKNQNEEFQVQQTVGYSYGGDINISNGLSGGGNGSKSFSETINYKQETYRTSLDKKTNFKKIVWDVETHN
;
A
#
# COMPACT_ATOMS: atom_id res chain seq x y z
N MET A 1 -42.95 -23.21 6.08
CA MET A 1 -42.23 -21.95 6.41
C MET A 1 -40.74 -22.16 6.19
N LYS A 2 -40.13 -21.48 5.20
CA LYS A 2 -38.69 -21.61 4.90
C LYS A 2 -37.89 -20.77 5.91
N LYS A 3 -37.11 -21.41 6.77
CA LYS A 3 -36.14 -20.73 7.65
C LYS A 3 -34.95 -20.26 6.80
N ILE A 4 -34.86 -18.96 6.57
CA ILE A 4 -33.68 -18.33 5.96
C ILE A 4 -32.67 -18.13 7.10
N VAL A 5 -31.61 -18.93 7.12
CA VAL A 5 -30.46 -18.69 7.99
C VAL A 5 -29.65 -17.55 7.36
N LYS A 6 -29.80 -16.34 7.91
CA LYS A 6 -28.92 -15.21 7.59
C LYS A 6 -27.63 -15.38 8.39
N SER A 7 -26.59 -15.91 7.75
CA SER A 7 -25.23 -15.85 8.30
C SER A 7 -24.65 -14.49 7.95
N SER A 8 -24.47 -13.63 8.95
CA SER A 8 -23.73 -12.37 8.84
C SER A 8 -22.32 -12.60 9.38
N VAL A 9 -21.32 -12.62 8.48
CA VAL A 9 -19.92 -12.52 8.90
C VAL A 9 -19.66 -11.05 9.18
N VAL A 10 -19.66 -10.69 10.47
CA VAL A 10 -19.24 -9.36 10.94
C VAL A 10 -17.72 -9.37 10.97
N THR A 11 -17.08 -9.00 9.87
CA THR A 11 -15.63 -8.73 9.88
C THR A 11 -15.45 -7.30 10.39
N SER A 12 -15.22 -7.18 11.71
CA SER A 12 -14.91 -5.89 12.33
C SER A 12 -13.51 -5.46 11.87
N ILE A 13 -13.44 -4.43 11.02
CA ILE A 13 -12.19 -3.75 10.70
C ILE A 13 -12.12 -2.52 11.61
N ALA A 14 -11.32 -2.59 12.66
CA ALA A 14 -10.91 -1.40 13.41
C ALA A 14 -9.86 -0.65 12.58
N LEU A 15 -10.23 0.53 12.09
CA LEU A 15 -9.37 1.41 11.29
C LEU A 15 -8.71 2.41 12.25
N LEU A 16 -7.42 2.24 12.56
CA LEU A 16 -6.64 3.31 13.18
C LEU A 16 -6.23 4.30 12.09
N LEU A 17 -7.05 5.34 11.97
CA LEU A 17 -6.77 6.55 11.22
C LEU A 17 -5.52 7.22 11.80
N LEU A 18 -4.76 7.88 10.93
CA LEU A 18 -3.53 8.60 11.23
C LEU A 18 -3.60 9.35 12.56
N SER A 19 -2.57 9.17 13.40
CA SER A 19 -2.44 9.80 14.72
C SER A 19 -2.13 11.30 14.69
N ASN A 20 -2.61 12.04 13.68
CA ASN A 20 -2.57 13.49 13.66
C ASN A 20 -4.00 13.99 13.46
N THR A 21 -4.60 14.44 14.56
CA THR A 21 -5.91 15.11 14.61
C THR A 21 -5.83 16.44 13.85
N VAL A 22 -6.05 16.41 12.54
CA VAL A 22 -6.32 17.59 11.71
C VAL A 22 -7.35 17.13 10.67
N ASP A 23 -8.43 17.90 10.50
CA ASP A 23 -9.56 17.59 9.61
C ASP A 23 -9.11 16.98 8.28
N ALA A 24 -9.23 15.65 8.20
CA ALA A 24 -8.87 14.86 7.04
C ALA A 24 -10.14 14.56 6.27
N ALA A 25 -10.21 14.88 4.97
CA ALA A 25 -11.28 14.36 4.14
C ALA A 25 -11.08 12.84 4.04
N GLN A 26 -12.03 12.08 4.60
CA GLN A 26 -11.98 10.63 4.63
C GLN A 26 -13.11 10.07 3.78
N HIS A 27 -12.79 9.08 2.95
CA HIS A 27 -13.78 8.40 2.14
C HIS A 27 -13.41 6.92 2.00
N ILE A 28 -14.41 6.06 2.12
CA ILE A 28 -14.26 4.62 1.94
C ILE A 28 -15.28 4.18 0.90
N THR A 29 -14.82 3.56 -0.18
CA THR A 29 -15.73 3.03 -1.19
C THR A 29 -16.47 1.79 -0.65
N PRO A 30 -17.72 1.55 -1.08
CA PRO A 30 -18.37 0.25 -0.86
C PRO A 30 -17.48 -0.90 -1.35
N VAL A 31 -17.63 -2.06 -0.74
CA VAL A 31 -16.91 -3.27 -1.15
C VAL A 31 -17.41 -3.71 -2.53
N SER A 32 -16.48 -3.85 -3.46
CA SER A 32 -16.72 -4.47 -4.76
C SER A 32 -16.29 -5.94 -4.71
N GLU A 33 -17.24 -6.85 -4.88
CA GLU A 33 -16.97 -8.28 -5.02
C GLU A 33 -16.74 -8.63 -6.48
N LYS A 34 -15.66 -9.38 -6.76
CA LYS A 34 -15.37 -9.95 -8.07
C LYS A 34 -14.96 -11.41 -7.93
N LYS A 35 -15.69 -12.31 -8.60
CA LYS A 35 -15.21 -13.68 -8.80
C LYS A 35 -14.04 -13.64 -9.78
N VAL A 36 -12.87 -14.01 -9.30
CA VAL A 36 -11.65 -14.07 -10.11
C VAL A 36 -11.67 -15.33 -10.96
N ASP A 37 -12.00 -16.45 -10.31
CA ASP A 37 -12.27 -17.76 -10.91
C ASP A 37 -13.23 -18.55 -9.99
N ASP A 38 -13.41 -19.85 -10.22
CA ASP A 38 -14.31 -20.70 -9.44
C ASP A 38 -13.90 -20.88 -7.97
N LYS A 39 -12.63 -20.62 -7.65
CA LYS A 39 -12.04 -20.87 -6.33
C LYS A 39 -11.66 -19.59 -5.60
N ILE A 40 -11.34 -18.52 -6.34
CA ILE A 40 -10.86 -17.25 -5.79
C ILE A 40 -11.92 -16.16 -5.96
N THR A 41 -12.24 -15.51 -4.84
CA THR A 41 -13.10 -14.31 -4.80
C THR A 41 -12.31 -13.13 -4.24
N LEU A 42 -12.37 -12.01 -4.96
CA LEU A 42 -11.77 -10.75 -4.57
C LEU A 42 -12.84 -9.85 -3.95
N TYR A 43 -12.54 -9.28 -2.79
CA TYR A 43 -13.29 -8.19 -2.18
C TYR A 43 -12.40 -6.96 -2.13
N LYS A 44 -12.76 -5.94 -2.90
CA LYS A 44 -11.97 -4.71 -3.05
C LYS A 44 -12.67 -3.53 -2.38
N THR A 45 -11.93 -2.76 -1.59
CA THR A 45 -12.35 -1.43 -1.13
C THR A 45 -11.16 -0.48 -1.19
N THR A 46 -11.44 0.79 -1.46
CA THR A 46 -10.44 1.85 -1.44
C THR A 46 -10.80 2.85 -0.35
N ALA A 47 -9.86 3.12 0.55
CA ALA A 47 -9.95 4.16 1.55
C ALA A 47 -9.01 5.31 1.17
N THR A 48 -9.50 6.54 1.26
CA THR A 48 -8.70 7.75 1.09
C THR A 48 -8.73 8.58 2.35
N SER A 49 -7.59 9.17 2.69
CA SER A 49 -7.44 10.13 3.78
C SER A 49 -6.33 11.10 3.41
N ASP A 50 -6.52 12.38 3.69
CA ASP A 50 -5.51 13.40 3.42
C ASP A 50 -5.36 14.40 4.57
N SER A 51 -4.33 15.23 4.47
CA SER A 51 -4.13 16.41 5.31
C SER A 51 -3.76 17.57 4.41
N ASP A 52 -4.70 18.47 4.16
CA ASP A 52 -4.47 19.67 3.35
C ASP A 52 -3.31 20.52 3.88
N LYS A 53 -3.20 20.64 5.21
CA LYS A 53 -2.12 21.39 5.88
C LYS A 53 -0.74 20.81 5.56
N LEU A 54 -0.61 19.47 5.61
CA LEU A 54 0.65 18.78 5.35
C LEU A 54 0.87 18.48 3.87
N LYS A 55 -0.17 18.64 3.04
CA LYS A 55 -0.21 18.25 1.63
C LYS A 55 0.17 16.78 1.43
N ILE A 56 -0.34 15.93 2.31
CA ILE A 56 -0.15 14.48 2.29
C ILE A 56 -1.51 13.84 2.01
N SER A 57 -1.59 12.93 1.05
CA SER A 57 -2.78 12.12 0.78
C SER A 57 -2.42 10.65 0.70
N GLN A 58 -3.33 9.82 1.19
CA GLN A 58 -3.24 8.36 1.18
C GLN A 58 -4.39 7.81 0.37
N ILE A 59 -4.08 6.88 -0.52
CA ILE A 59 -5.02 6.09 -1.30
C ILE A 59 -4.68 4.64 -1.04
N LEU A 60 -5.42 4.02 -0.13
CA LEU A 60 -5.21 2.65 0.31
C LEU A 60 -6.19 1.73 -0.41
N THR A 61 -5.67 0.86 -1.25
CA THR A 61 -6.49 -0.14 -1.94
C THR A 61 -6.33 -1.48 -1.25
N PHE A 62 -7.40 -1.93 -0.61
CA PHE A 62 -7.49 -3.21 0.08
C PHE A 62 -8.06 -4.24 -0.87
N ASN A 63 -7.24 -5.21 -1.26
CA ASN A 63 -7.65 -6.35 -2.08
C ASN A 63 -7.68 -7.61 -1.19
N PHE A 64 -8.82 -7.91 -0.58
CA PHE A 64 -9.01 -9.14 0.20
C PHE A 64 -9.29 -10.30 -0.75
N ILE A 65 -8.53 -11.37 -0.59
CA ILE A 65 -8.58 -12.56 -1.44
C ILE A 65 -9.02 -13.72 -0.58
N LYS A 66 -10.14 -14.32 -0.98
CA LYS A 66 -10.66 -15.57 -0.42
C LYS A 66 -10.45 -16.68 -1.43
N ASP A 67 -9.66 -17.68 -1.07
CA ASP A 67 -9.38 -18.86 -1.88
C ASP A 67 -9.94 -20.10 -1.18
N LYS A 68 -10.81 -20.86 -1.87
CA LYS A 68 -11.40 -22.09 -1.33
C LYS A 68 -10.39 -23.19 -0.99
N SER A 69 -9.16 -23.07 -1.49
CA SER A 69 -8.09 -24.06 -1.29
C SER A 69 -7.07 -23.70 -0.22
N TYR A 70 -7.18 -22.50 0.33
CA TYR A 70 -6.27 -22.00 1.35
C TYR A 70 -7.04 -21.69 2.62
N ASP A 71 -6.50 -22.09 3.76
CA ASP A 71 -7.15 -21.96 5.06
C ASP A 71 -7.00 -20.55 5.66
N LYS A 72 -6.36 -19.61 4.94
CA LYS A 72 -6.16 -18.23 5.38
C LYS A 72 -6.67 -17.23 4.34
N ASP A 73 -7.21 -16.12 4.84
CA ASP A 73 -7.48 -14.95 4.02
C ASP A 73 -6.16 -14.23 3.69
N THR A 74 -6.06 -13.70 2.48
CA THR A 74 -4.90 -12.90 2.04
C THR A 74 -5.33 -11.47 1.74
N LEU A 75 -4.64 -10.48 2.32
CA LEU A 75 -4.83 -9.07 1.99
C LEU A 75 -3.63 -8.58 1.18
N ILE A 76 -3.88 -8.18 -0.08
CA ILE A 76 -2.91 -7.40 -0.87
C ILE A 76 -3.27 -5.92 -0.72
N LEU A 77 -2.57 -5.24 0.18
CA LEU A 77 -2.75 -3.81 0.45
C LEU A 77 -1.77 -2.99 -0.40
N LYS A 78 -2.31 -2.11 -1.25
CA LYS A 78 -1.54 -1.11 -1.98
C LYS A 78 -1.69 0.25 -1.31
N ALA A 79 -0.58 0.80 -0.85
CA ALA A 79 -0.50 2.18 -0.39
C ALA A 79 0.01 3.08 -1.53
N ALA A 80 -0.84 4.02 -1.96
CA ALA A 80 -0.53 5.05 -2.93
C ALA A 80 -0.94 6.43 -2.37
N GLY A 81 -0.81 7.49 -3.16
CA GLY A 81 -1.19 8.84 -2.78
C GLY A 81 -0.07 9.84 -3.06
N ASN A 82 0.01 10.89 -2.26
CA ASN A 82 0.97 11.98 -2.42
C ASN A 82 1.64 12.34 -1.09
N ILE A 83 2.93 12.63 -1.12
CA ILE A 83 3.65 13.25 0.00
C ILE A 83 4.39 14.46 -0.55
N TYR A 84 3.98 15.66 -0.14
CA TYR A 84 4.66 16.88 -0.55
C TYR A 84 6.07 16.95 0.05
N SER A 85 7.04 17.45 -0.72
CA SER A 85 8.44 17.54 -0.32
C SER A 85 8.73 18.52 0.82
N GLY A 86 7.76 19.36 1.19
CA GLY A 86 7.99 20.46 2.13
C GLY A 86 8.95 21.53 1.59
N TYR A 87 9.21 21.54 0.27
CA TYR A 87 10.13 22.49 -0.33
C TYR A 87 9.72 23.93 -0.05
N THR A 88 10.68 24.76 0.38
CA THR A 88 10.48 26.20 0.54
C THR A 88 11.43 26.93 -0.38
N LYS A 89 10.92 27.90 -1.16
CA LYS A 89 11.79 28.67 -2.03
C LYS A 89 12.68 29.57 -1.18
N PRO A 90 14.01 29.63 -1.40
CA PRO A 90 14.87 30.57 -0.69
C PRO A 90 14.43 32.01 -0.98
N ASN A 91 14.60 32.90 0.00
CA ASN A 91 14.21 34.29 -0.14
C ASN A 91 15.17 35.00 -1.11
N PRO A 92 14.67 35.59 -2.21
CA PRO A 92 15.54 36.23 -3.21
C PRO A 92 16.24 37.49 -2.70
N LYS A 93 15.87 37.99 -1.51
CA LYS A 93 16.49 39.15 -0.87
C LYS A 93 17.65 38.79 0.06
N ASP A 94 17.92 37.50 0.28
CA ASP A 94 19.04 37.07 1.13
C ASP A 94 20.36 37.35 0.40
N THR A 95 21.27 38.09 1.03
CA THR A 95 22.47 38.63 0.36
C THR A 95 23.77 37.91 0.68
N ILE A 96 23.95 37.44 1.92
CA ILE A 96 25.20 36.80 2.37
C ILE A 96 25.10 35.28 2.30
N SER A 97 23.98 34.73 2.74
CA SER A 97 23.68 33.30 2.74
C SER A 97 22.17 33.13 2.72
N SER A 98 21.68 32.08 2.07
CA SER A 98 20.27 31.71 2.07
C SER A 98 20.11 30.24 2.38
N GLN A 99 18.89 29.83 2.71
CA GLN A 99 18.56 28.47 3.07
C GLN A 99 17.18 28.10 2.52
N PHE A 100 16.97 26.81 2.33
CA PHE A 100 15.68 26.26 1.96
C PHE A 100 15.49 24.88 2.57
N TYR A 101 14.23 24.53 2.81
CA TYR A 101 13.82 23.16 3.11
C TYR A 101 13.56 22.40 1.83
N TRP A 102 13.80 21.10 1.87
CA TRP A 102 13.54 20.17 0.77
C TRP A 102 13.37 18.75 1.34
N GLY A 103 12.70 17.88 0.58
CA GLY A 103 12.30 16.55 1.06
C GLY A 103 13.40 15.52 0.88
N SER A 104 14.35 15.43 1.79
CA SER A 104 15.51 14.54 1.66
C SER A 104 15.18 13.05 1.80
N LYS A 105 14.05 12.72 2.44
CA LYS A 105 13.64 11.34 2.71
C LYS A 105 12.13 11.24 2.89
N TYR A 106 11.54 10.17 2.35
CA TYR A 106 10.15 9.78 2.56
C TYR A 106 10.11 8.40 3.20
N ASN A 107 9.26 8.23 4.21
CA ASN A 107 9.06 6.96 4.91
C ASN A 107 7.60 6.51 4.75
N ILE A 108 7.40 5.26 4.32
CA ILE A 108 6.09 4.65 4.21
C ILE A 108 6.12 3.38 5.06
N SER A 109 5.24 3.30 6.06
CA SER A 109 5.12 2.12 6.91
C SER A 109 3.71 1.58 6.95
N ILE A 110 3.61 0.24 6.92
CA ILE A 110 2.37 -0.49 7.14
C ILE A 110 2.62 -1.45 8.29
N ASN A 111 1.78 -1.41 9.32
CA ASN A 111 1.85 -2.31 10.46
C ASN A 111 0.49 -2.92 10.76
N SER A 112 0.52 -4.15 11.26
CA SER A 112 -0.65 -4.87 11.75
C SER A 112 -0.57 -4.90 13.27
N ASP A 113 -1.45 -4.12 13.91
CA ASP A 113 -1.58 -4.11 15.35
C ASP A 113 -2.78 -4.95 15.80
N SER A 114 -2.82 -5.32 17.08
CA SER A 114 -4.00 -5.88 17.78
C SER A 114 -4.43 -7.31 17.45
N ASN A 115 -3.84 -7.99 16.47
CA ASN A 115 -4.16 -9.40 16.17
C ASN A 115 -2.91 -10.23 15.84
N ASP A 116 -2.63 -11.24 16.67
CA ASP A 116 -1.47 -12.12 16.51
C ASP A 116 -1.57 -13.03 15.29
N SER A 117 -2.78 -13.34 14.82
CA SER A 117 -3.03 -14.19 13.65
C SER A 117 -2.78 -13.49 12.31
N VAL A 118 -2.62 -12.16 12.28
CA VAL A 118 -2.35 -11.40 11.06
C VAL A 118 -0.85 -11.17 10.91
N ASN A 119 -0.25 -11.69 9.83
CA ASN A 119 1.20 -11.60 9.61
C ASN A 119 1.51 -11.04 8.23
N VAL A 120 2.58 -10.26 8.15
CA VAL A 120 3.24 -9.89 6.90
C VAL A 120 3.91 -11.12 6.32
N VAL A 121 3.46 -11.55 5.14
CA VAL A 121 4.00 -12.73 4.44
C VAL A 121 4.86 -12.37 3.23
N ASN A 122 4.61 -11.23 2.59
CA ASN A 122 5.39 -10.73 1.46
C ASN A 122 5.13 -9.23 1.25
N TYR A 123 5.98 -8.56 0.46
CA TYR A 123 5.87 -7.13 0.18
C TYR A 123 6.67 -6.73 -1.07
N ALA A 124 6.29 -5.63 -1.71
CA ALA A 124 6.96 -5.07 -2.89
C ALA A 124 7.08 -3.54 -2.77
N PRO A 125 8.23 -2.92 -3.11
CA PRO A 125 9.48 -3.57 -3.55
C PRO A 125 10.15 -4.37 -2.44
N LYS A 126 10.80 -5.48 -2.82
CA LYS A 126 11.43 -6.41 -1.87
C LYS A 126 12.91 -6.14 -1.62
N ASN A 127 13.58 -5.54 -2.59
CA ASN A 127 15.01 -5.23 -2.54
C ASN A 127 15.21 -3.72 -2.66
N GLN A 128 16.40 -3.27 -2.26
CA GLN A 128 16.85 -1.91 -2.58
C GLN A 128 16.78 -1.68 -4.09
N ASN A 129 16.31 -0.50 -4.49
CA ASN A 129 16.18 -0.13 -5.90
C ASN A 129 16.56 1.36 -6.08
N GLU A 130 17.48 1.62 -7.00
CA GLU A 130 18.02 2.94 -7.37
C GLU A 130 17.62 3.37 -8.79
N GLU A 131 16.77 2.58 -9.47
CA GLU A 131 16.23 2.90 -10.78
C GLU A 131 15.34 4.13 -10.70
N PHE A 132 15.42 5.01 -11.69
CA PHE A 132 14.63 6.25 -11.75
C PHE A 132 13.13 6.00 -11.69
N GLN A 133 12.69 4.83 -12.13
CA GLN A 133 11.30 4.41 -12.06
C GLN A 133 11.23 2.95 -11.65
N VAL A 134 10.48 2.67 -10.58
CA VAL A 134 10.28 1.31 -10.08
C VAL A 134 8.93 0.81 -10.59
N GLN A 135 8.96 -0.32 -11.28
CA GLN A 135 7.77 -0.98 -11.80
C GLN A 135 7.81 -2.46 -11.44
N GLN A 136 6.81 -2.91 -10.68
CA GLN A 136 6.65 -4.32 -10.35
C GLN A 136 5.18 -4.73 -10.34
N THR A 137 4.94 -6.01 -10.53
CA THR A 137 3.63 -6.63 -10.44
C THR A 137 3.65 -7.72 -9.37
N VAL A 138 2.81 -7.56 -8.35
CA VAL A 138 2.53 -8.57 -7.33
C VAL A 138 1.38 -9.43 -7.80
N GLY A 139 1.59 -10.74 -7.89
CA GLY A 139 0.59 -11.72 -8.28
C GLY A 139 0.20 -12.62 -7.12
N TYR A 140 -1.07 -12.98 -7.06
CA TYR A 140 -1.61 -14.05 -6.22
C TYR A 140 -1.96 -15.25 -7.10
N SER A 141 -1.52 -16.42 -6.67
CA SER A 141 -1.85 -17.70 -7.29
C SER A 141 -2.56 -18.61 -6.28
N TYR A 142 -3.25 -19.61 -6.83
CA TYR A 142 -3.97 -20.63 -6.08
C TYR A 142 -3.13 -21.24 -4.94
N GLY A 143 -3.72 -21.38 -3.75
CA GLY A 143 -3.04 -21.95 -2.58
C GLY A 143 -2.28 -20.93 -1.73
N GLY A 144 -2.39 -19.63 -2.03
CA GLY A 144 -1.78 -18.56 -1.22
C GLY A 144 -0.42 -18.07 -1.71
N ASP A 145 0.06 -18.54 -2.85
CA ASP A 145 1.38 -18.18 -3.38
C ASP A 145 1.42 -16.73 -3.88
N ILE A 146 2.46 -15.99 -3.46
CA ILE A 146 2.69 -14.59 -3.85
C ILE A 146 3.95 -14.48 -4.71
N ASN A 147 3.78 -14.01 -5.95
CA ASN A 147 4.84 -13.90 -6.96
C ASN A 147 5.07 -12.44 -7.37
N ILE A 148 6.32 -11.98 -7.37
CA ILE A 148 6.68 -10.62 -7.78
C ILE A 148 7.47 -10.68 -9.08
N SER A 149 7.06 -9.90 -10.08
CA SER A 149 7.76 -9.75 -11.36
C SER A 149 8.05 -8.28 -11.66
N ASN A 150 9.16 -8.00 -12.33
CA ASN A 150 9.50 -6.64 -12.76
C ASN A 150 8.63 -6.20 -13.95
N GLY A 151 8.45 -4.88 -14.09
CA GLY A 151 7.59 -4.27 -15.09
C GLY A 151 6.10 -4.31 -14.75
N LEU A 152 5.32 -3.65 -15.61
CA LEU A 152 3.86 -3.64 -15.53
C LEU A 152 3.32 -4.81 -16.36
N SER A 153 2.82 -5.83 -15.68
CA SER A 153 2.14 -6.95 -16.35
C SER A 153 0.66 -6.61 -16.56
N GLY A 154 0.13 -6.90 -17.74
CA GLY A 154 -1.29 -6.79 -18.03
C GLY A 154 -2.09 -7.70 -17.09
N GLY A 155 -3.18 -7.18 -16.54
CA GLY A 155 -4.06 -7.92 -15.64
C GLY A 155 -4.75 -9.09 -16.37
N GLY A 156 -4.11 -10.24 -16.38
CA GLY A 156 -4.62 -11.48 -16.95
C GLY A 156 -3.93 -11.90 -18.25
N ASN A 157 -2.85 -12.69 -18.10
CA ASN A 157 -2.59 -13.92 -18.86
C ASN A 157 -1.22 -14.49 -18.43
N GLY A 158 -1.25 -15.54 -17.62
CA GLY A 158 -0.07 -16.31 -17.20
C GLY A 158 -0.11 -16.68 -15.71
N SER A 159 -0.55 -17.90 -15.36
CA SER A 159 -0.44 -18.57 -14.04
C SER A 159 -0.93 -17.85 -12.76
N LYS A 160 -1.26 -16.56 -12.81
CA LYS A 160 -1.66 -15.71 -11.67
C LYS A 160 -3.16 -15.46 -11.75
N SER A 161 -3.88 -15.74 -10.67
CA SER A 161 -5.32 -15.52 -10.58
C SER A 161 -5.65 -14.05 -10.34
N PHE A 162 -4.89 -13.36 -9.48
CA PHE A 162 -5.03 -11.92 -9.25
C PHE A 162 -3.67 -11.23 -9.33
N SER A 163 -3.66 -9.94 -9.67
CA SER A 163 -2.43 -9.14 -9.65
C SER A 163 -2.70 -7.67 -9.34
N GLU A 164 -1.72 -7.03 -8.71
CA GLU A 164 -1.67 -5.60 -8.40
C GLU A 164 -0.28 -5.06 -8.75
N THR A 165 -0.20 -3.81 -9.19
CA THR A 165 1.06 -3.21 -9.68
C THR A 165 1.52 -2.07 -8.79
N ILE A 166 2.83 -1.89 -8.70
CA ILE A 166 3.46 -0.68 -8.18
C ILE A 166 4.18 0.05 -9.30
N ASN A 167 4.05 1.37 -9.31
CA ASN A 167 4.67 2.25 -10.28
C ASN A 167 4.93 3.60 -9.62
N TYR A 168 6.19 3.97 -9.45
CA TYR A 168 6.56 5.29 -8.96
C TYR A 168 7.91 5.72 -9.55
N LYS A 169 8.07 7.03 -9.66
CA LYS A 169 9.35 7.65 -10.02
C LYS A 169 10.10 8.02 -8.74
N GLN A 170 11.42 7.88 -8.80
CA GLN A 170 12.34 8.22 -7.72
C GLN A 170 13.67 8.76 -8.32
N GLU A 171 13.60 9.55 -9.38
CA GLU A 171 14.77 10.20 -10.01
C GLU A 171 15.61 10.89 -8.92
N THR A 172 16.90 10.53 -8.77
CA THR A 172 17.83 11.00 -7.69
C THR A 172 17.50 10.56 -6.26
N TYR A 173 16.69 9.51 -6.11
CA TYR A 173 16.39 8.87 -4.84
C TYR A 173 16.60 7.36 -4.95
N ARG A 174 16.65 6.71 -3.78
CA ARG A 174 16.79 5.28 -3.62
C ARG A 174 15.77 4.75 -2.64
N THR A 175 15.10 3.67 -3.03
CA THR A 175 14.23 2.90 -2.14
C THR A 175 15.03 1.83 -1.42
N SER A 176 14.84 1.72 -0.11
CA SER A 176 15.41 0.69 0.77
C SER A 176 14.37 0.25 1.81
N LEU A 177 14.60 -0.91 2.44
CA LEU A 177 13.77 -1.38 3.55
C LEU A 177 14.40 -0.97 4.87
N ASP A 178 13.61 -0.41 5.79
CA ASP A 178 14.07 -0.17 7.17
C ASP A 178 14.33 -1.51 7.86
N LYS A 179 15.37 -1.54 8.71
CA LYS A 179 15.73 -2.67 9.58
C LYS A 179 14.62 -3.08 10.55
N LYS A 180 13.64 -2.20 10.79
CA LYS A 180 12.44 -2.47 11.60
C LYS A 180 11.41 -3.35 10.88
N THR A 181 11.60 -3.66 9.60
CA THR A 181 10.73 -4.56 8.85
C THR A 181 10.77 -5.97 9.44
N ASN A 182 9.60 -6.52 9.76
CA ASN A 182 9.42 -7.84 10.36
C ASN A 182 8.02 -8.40 10.03
N PHE A 183 7.62 -9.48 10.70
CA PHE A 183 6.34 -10.16 10.47
C PHE A 183 5.08 -9.36 10.85
N LYS A 184 5.21 -8.19 11.50
CA LYS A 184 4.09 -7.28 11.84
C LYS A 184 4.19 -5.91 11.21
N LYS A 185 5.36 -5.53 10.68
CA LYS A 185 5.61 -4.17 10.18
C LYS A 185 6.49 -4.22 8.94
N ILE A 186 6.12 -3.45 7.91
CA ILE A 186 6.97 -3.18 6.75
C ILE A 186 7.21 -1.69 6.68
N VAL A 187 8.43 -1.30 6.36
CA VAL A 187 8.80 0.10 6.23
C VAL A 187 9.73 0.27 5.03
N TRP A 188 9.37 1.19 4.15
CA TRP A 188 10.19 1.63 3.03
C TRP A 188 10.71 3.04 3.27
N ASP A 189 11.99 3.22 3.02
CA ASP A 189 12.69 4.51 3.00
C ASP A 189 13.02 4.86 1.55
N VAL A 190 12.54 6.00 1.08
CA VAL A 190 12.90 6.60 -0.21
C VAL A 190 13.75 7.83 0.09
N GLU A 191 15.06 7.69 -0.02
CA GLU A 191 16.03 8.70 0.42
C GLU A 191 16.88 9.19 -0.74
N THR A 192 17.30 10.44 -0.69
CA THR A 192 18.10 11.05 -1.75
C THR A 192 19.37 10.26 -2.00
N HIS A 193 19.69 10.06 -3.27
CA HIS A 193 20.82 9.26 -3.69
C HIS A 193 21.43 9.86 -4.96
N ASN A 194 22.76 9.98 -4.95
CA ASN A 194 23.56 10.56 -6.02
C ASN A 194 24.25 9.46 -6.83
#